data_AF-A0A923JA24-F1
#
_entry.id   AF-A0A923JA24-F1
#
_cell.length_a   1.000
_cell.length_b   1.000
_cell.length_c   1.000
_cell.angle_alpha   90.00
_cell.angle_beta   90.00
_cell.angle_gamma   90.00
#
_symmetry.space_group_name_H-M   'P 1'
#
loop_
_entity.id
_entity.type
_entity.pdbx_description
1 polymer ?
#
loop_
_entity_poly.entity_id
_entity_poly.type
_entity_poly.pdbx_seq_one_letter_code
_entity_poly.pdbx_strand_id
1 'polypeptide(L)'
;MQDFYDVLHSRRDVRTGFRADPVDDDVLTRILEAAHAAPSVGFSQPWDFVLVRDPATRDRVHALVDAQRARYAASLPAARAEALRAIRIEAIRETPLNVVVTADPTRGGRHTLGRHDRPEMGPYSAALAVQNLWLAARAEGLGVGWVSFFGDDGLDTLRELLGLPAHVEVVAYLCVGHVDAFPDRPELEDHGWARRRPLDWAVHQETWGARGLPGAPPTALLESTVDAIGPVDGAARAAARDRLDRMTKPRGALGRVEDVAVTLAGIAGSETPPVPAPAAVAVFAGDHGVHAQGVTPWPQEVTGQMVANFVAGGAVVNAFARQLGAEVQVVDVGVAADLEPVPGLLPRKVAPGTADLACGPAMTREQARQAVEHGIEVARDLVAAGNRCLVTGDMGIANTTPAAALICAFTGADPAAVTGRGTGIDDATLARKTEVVRGALERHRPDPADPLGVLAAIGGFEHAGLAGFVLGAAALRTPVLLDGVIAGSAALVAAALAPDVPGYCLAGHRSAEPGGHVVLEHLGLAPLLELDMRLGEGTGALLALPVLQGAARAMTDVATFDSAGVTDKTDG
;
A
#
# COMPACT_ATOMS: atom_id res chain seq x y z
N MET A 1 21.31 24.59 -25.14
CA MET A 1 20.06 24.90 -24.43
C MET A 1 19.40 23.57 -24.16
N GLN A 2 19.13 23.25 -22.90
CA GLN A 2 18.51 21.96 -22.53
C GLN A 2 17.08 21.94 -23.08
N ASP A 3 16.62 20.79 -23.59
CA ASP A 3 15.23 20.67 -24.03
C ASP A 3 14.28 20.81 -22.82
N PHE A 4 13.06 21.31 -23.06
CA PHE A 4 12.08 21.48 -21.99
C PHE A 4 11.79 20.16 -21.26
N TYR A 5 11.64 19.06 -22.01
CA TYR A 5 11.38 17.76 -21.41
C TYR A 5 12.58 17.24 -20.62
N ASP A 6 13.81 17.56 -21.00
CA ASP A 6 15.00 17.23 -20.22
C ASP A 6 14.99 17.95 -18.86
N VAL A 7 14.65 19.24 -18.83
CA VAL A 7 14.51 20.01 -17.58
C VAL A 7 13.39 19.41 -16.73
N LEU A 8 12.24 19.12 -17.33
CA LEU A 8 11.11 18.50 -16.65
C LEU A 8 11.53 17.15 -16.05
N HIS A 9 12.09 16.24 -16.83
CA HIS A 9 12.43 14.89 -16.40
C HIS A 9 13.67 14.82 -15.51
N SER A 10 14.51 15.85 -15.46
CA SER A 10 15.70 15.91 -14.59
C SER A 10 15.52 16.81 -13.36
N ARG A 11 14.42 17.56 -13.22
CA ARG A 11 14.12 18.29 -11.98
C ARG A 11 13.93 17.29 -10.84
N ARG A 12 14.56 17.55 -9.69
CA ARG A 12 14.51 16.67 -8.51
C ARG A 12 14.28 17.51 -7.27
N ASP A 13 13.72 16.84 -6.26
CA ASP A 13 13.81 17.26 -4.87
C ASP A 13 15.21 16.92 -4.36
N VAL A 14 16.09 17.92 -4.45
CA VAL A 14 17.49 17.80 -4.07
C VAL A 14 17.61 18.06 -2.59
N ARG A 15 18.19 17.11 -1.85
CA ARG A 15 18.36 17.23 -0.40
C ARG A 15 19.83 17.13 0.02
N THR A 16 20.69 16.67 -0.87
CA THR A 16 22.12 16.48 -0.62
C THR A 16 22.97 17.21 -1.64
N GLY A 17 24.26 17.41 -1.31
CA GLY A 17 25.25 17.93 -2.26
C GLY A 17 25.15 19.43 -2.59
N PHE A 18 24.46 20.22 -1.77
CA PHE A 18 24.45 21.68 -1.91
C PHE A 18 25.81 22.29 -1.53
N ARG A 19 26.22 23.30 -2.29
CA ARG A 19 27.41 24.10 -2.06
C ARG A 19 27.07 25.39 -1.32
N ALA A 20 28.06 25.91 -0.61
CA ALA A 20 27.93 27.18 0.11
C ALA A 20 27.99 28.43 -0.79
N ASP A 21 28.30 28.27 -2.08
CA ASP A 21 28.38 29.36 -3.06
C ASP A 21 27.04 30.12 -3.13
N PRO A 22 27.03 31.46 -2.96
CA PRO A 22 25.80 32.22 -3.02
C PRO A 22 25.15 32.13 -4.40
N VAL A 23 23.81 32.14 -4.42
CA VAL A 23 23.05 32.27 -5.67
C VAL A 23 23.16 33.70 -6.17
N ASP A 24 23.62 33.86 -7.41
CA ASP A 24 23.71 35.16 -8.08
C ASP A 24 22.34 35.85 -8.18
N ASP A 25 22.29 37.16 -7.91
CA ASP A 25 21.04 37.92 -7.84
C ASP A 25 20.35 38.01 -9.22
N ASP A 26 21.10 38.10 -10.33
CA ASP A 26 20.51 38.13 -11.68
C ASP A 26 19.89 36.78 -12.04
N VAL A 27 20.55 35.68 -11.64
CA VAL A 27 20.01 34.32 -11.79
C VAL A 27 18.73 34.17 -10.97
N LEU A 28 18.75 34.61 -9.71
CA LEU A 28 17.59 34.54 -8.82
C LEU A 28 16.42 35.37 -9.36
N THR A 29 16.66 36.56 -9.88
CA THR A 29 15.61 37.41 -10.48
C THR A 29 14.95 36.69 -11.65
N ARG A 30 15.72 36.08 -12.58
CA ARG A 30 15.12 35.30 -13.69
C ARG A 30 14.26 34.13 -13.21
N ILE A 31 14.70 33.45 -12.15
CA ILE A 31 13.94 32.34 -11.53
C ILE A 31 12.63 32.85 -10.93
N LEU A 32 12.66 33.96 -10.21
CA LEU A 32 11.47 34.56 -9.60
C LEU A 32 10.53 35.16 -10.65
N GLU A 33 11.04 35.73 -11.73
CA GLU A 33 10.25 36.18 -12.88
C GLU A 33 9.50 35.02 -13.54
N ALA A 34 10.19 33.88 -13.76
CA ALA A 34 9.54 32.68 -14.28
C ALA A 34 8.46 32.13 -13.33
N ALA A 35 8.73 32.14 -12.02
CA ALA A 35 7.75 31.79 -10.99
C ALA A 35 6.53 32.72 -11.03
N HIS A 36 6.75 34.02 -11.15
CA HIS A 36 5.72 35.05 -11.22
C HIS A 36 4.91 35.01 -12.53
N ALA A 37 5.45 34.43 -13.59
CA ALA A 37 4.73 34.21 -14.85
C ALA A 37 3.74 33.02 -14.80
N ALA A 38 3.59 32.34 -13.65
CA ALA A 38 2.64 31.24 -13.51
C ALA A 38 1.19 31.70 -13.75
N PRO A 39 0.33 30.84 -14.32
CA PRO A 39 -1.09 31.14 -14.41
C PRO A 39 -1.72 31.16 -13.02
N SER A 40 -2.74 32.02 -12.83
CA SER A 40 -3.51 32.07 -11.58
C SER A 40 -5.00 32.22 -11.85
N VAL A 41 -5.80 31.58 -11.00
CA VAL A 41 -7.26 31.72 -11.05
C VAL A 41 -7.65 33.19 -10.83
N GLY A 42 -8.50 33.69 -11.72
CA GLY A 42 -8.94 35.08 -11.73
C GLY A 42 -7.81 36.11 -11.92
N PHE A 43 -6.66 35.70 -12.47
CA PHE A 43 -5.47 36.55 -12.64
C PHE A 43 -5.03 37.22 -11.31
N SER A 44 -5.21 36.52 -10.20
CA SER A 44 -5.05 37.06 -8.85
C SER A 44 -3.62 37.09 -8.34
N GLN A 45 -2.73 36.27 -8.91
CA GLN A 45 -1.31 36.14 -8.51
C GLN A 45 -1.11 36.18 -6.99
N PRO A 46 -1.73 35.25 -6.25
CA PRO A 46 -1.86 35.34 -4.80
C PRO A 46 -0.55 35.18 -4.04
N TRP A 47 0.55 34.83 -4.71
CA TRP A 47 1.81 34.47 -4.06
C TRP A 47 2.73 35.65 -3.78
N ASP A 48 3.56 35.50 -2.74
CA ASP A 48 4.78 36.26 -2.53
C ASP A 48 5.97 35.32 -2.32
N PHE A 49 7.18 35.86 -2.48
CA PHE A 49 8.44 35.14 -2.29
C PHE A 49 9.25 35.81 -1.18
N VAL A 50 9.44 35.12 -0.06
CA VAL A 50 10.27 35.60 1.06
C VAL A 50 11.65 34.94 0.97
N LEU A 51 12.69 35.75 0.77
CA LEU A 51 14.07 35.28 0.66
C LEU A 51 14.74 35.24 2.04
N VAL A 52 15.12 34.05 2.49
CA VAL A 52 15.75 33.81 3.80
C VAL A 52 17.22 33.43 3.58
N ARG A 53 18.12 34.40 3.82
CA ARG A 53 19.59 34.23 3.70
C ARG A 53 20.30 34.17 5.05
N ASP A 54 19.71 34.76 6.08
CA ASP A 54 20.28 34.82 7.42
C ASP A 54 20.48 33.40 8.03
N PRO A 55 21.72 33.00 8.37
CA PRO A 55 21.99 31.72 9.01
C PRO A 55 21.20 31.51 10.30
N ALA A 56 21.05 32.55 11.13
CA ALA A 56 20.37 32.41 12.43
C ALA A 56 18.87 32.14 12.27
N THR A 57 18.24 32.71 11.23
CA THR A 57 16.86 32.39 10.87
C THR A 57 16.74 30.97 10.34
N ARG A 58 17.64 30.53 9.46
CA ARG A 58 17.67 29.15 8.93
C ARG A 58 17.87 28.11 10.04
N ASP A 59 18.73 28.39 11.02
CA ASP A 59 18.93 27.52 12.18
C ASP A 59 17.66 27.32 13.00
N ARG A 60 16.86 28.38 13.18
CA ARG A 60 15.58 28.31 13.88
C ARG A 60 14.55 27.52 13.07
N VAL A 61 14.48 27.70 11.75
CA VAL A 61 13.60 26.89 10.88
C VAL A 61 14.00 25.41 10.94
N HIS A 62 15.30 25.11 10.84
CA HIS A 62 15.79 23.74 10.91
C HIS A 62 15.41 23.05 12.24
N ALA A 63 15.45 23.77 13.36
CA ALA A 63 15.01 23.23 14.64
C ALA A 63 13.51 22.84 14.66
N LEU A 64 12.64 23.60 13.98
CA LEU A 64 11.22 23.22 13.81
C LEU A 64 11.08 21.91 13.02
N VAL A 65 11.87 21.79 11.95
CA VAL A 65 11.87 20.63 11.06
C VAL A 65 12.38 19.37 11.76
N ASP A 66 13.46 19.50 12.53
CA ASP A 66 14.03 18.37 13.28
C ASP A 66 13.07 17.86 14.36
N ALA A 67 12.41 18.78 15.08
CA ALA A 67 11.40 18.43 16.06
C ALA A 67 10.21 17.68 15.42
N GLN A 68 9.73 18.14 14.27
CA GLN A 68 8.64 17.48 13.57
C GLN A 68 9.06 16.14 12.94
N ARG A 69 10.30 16.04 12.43
CA ARG A 69 10.86 14.76 11.97
C ARG A 69 10.88 13.73 13.08
N ALA A 70 11.31 14.11 14.29
CA ALA A 70 11.33 13.22 15.44
C ALA A 70 9.91 12.73 15.82
N ARG A 71 8.91 13.62 15.80
CA ARG A 71 7.50 13.26 16.03
C ARG A 71 6.98 12.29 14.96
N TYR A 72 7.25 12.56 13.69
CA TYR A 72 6.83 11.68 12.59
C TYR A 72 7.52 10.32 12.70
N ALA A 73 8.83 10.27 12.93
CA ALA A 73 9.57 9.02 13.11
C ALA A 73 9.01 8.16 14.25
N ALA A 74 8.57 8.79 15.36
CA ALA A 74 7.94 8.10 16.48
C ALA A 74 6.54 7.53 16.17
N SER A 75 5.84 8.08 15.17
CA SER A 75 4.54 7.57 14.71
C SER A 75 4.63 6.42 13.70
N LEU A 76 5.81 6.21 13.10
CA LEU A 76 5.99 5.22 12.05
C LEU A 76 6.19 3.80 12.61
N PRO A 77 5.75 2.76 11.87
CA PRO A 77 6.19 1.39 12.14
C PRO A 77 7.71 1.30 12.12
N ALA A 78 8.30 0.40 12.92
CA ALA A 78 9.76 0.33 13.11
C ALA A 78 10.56 0.21 11.80
N ALA A 79 10.08 -0.58 10.83
CA ALA A 79 10.74 -0.71 9.52
C ALA A 79 10.72 0.60 8.72
N ARG A 80 9.63 1.37 8.80
CA ARG A 80 9.50 2.70 8.18
C ARG A 80 10.35 3.74 8.89
N ALA A 81 10.38 3.70 10.21
CA ALA A 81 11.23 4.59 11.01
C ALA A 81 12.71 4.38 10.69
N GLU A 82 13.14 3.13 10.52
CA GLU A 82 14.51 2.83 10.09
C GLU A 82 14.79 3.32 8.66
N ALA A 83 13.88 3.09 7.71
CA ALA A 83 14.02 3.62 6.35
C ALA A 83 14.11 5.16 6.33
N LEU A 84 13.34 5.87 7.17
CA LEU A 84 13.37 7.33 7.28
C LEU A 84 14.72 7.86 7.80
N ARG A 85 15.46 7.10 8.60
CA ARG A 85 16.78 7.52 9.12
C ARG A 85 17.81 7.65 8.01
N ALA A 86 17.73 6.78 7.01
CA ALA A 86 18.60 6.81 5.83
C ALA A 86 18.27 7.96 4.86
N ILE A 87 17.08 8.56 4.98
CA ILE A 87 16.60 9.60 4.07
C ILE A 87 16.87 10.97 4.67
N ARG A 88 17.58 11.81 3.94
CA ARG A 88 17.63 13.24 4.24
C ARG A 88 16.31 13.90 3.79
N ILE A 89 15.74 14.77 4.63
CA ILE A 89 14.41 15.38 4.39
C ILE A 89 14.46 16.89 4.12
N GLU A 90 15.63 17.50 4.28
CA GLU A 90 15.82 18.95 4.19
C GLU A 90 17.30 19.29 3.92
N ALA A 91 17.57 20.53 3.53
CA ALA A 91 18.91 21.08 3.33
C ALA A 91 19.00 22.55 3.77
N ILE A 92 18.25 22.92 4.83
CA ILE A 92 18.02 24.31 5.26
C ILE A 92 19.33 24.99 5.59
N ARG A 93 20.22 24.30 6.33
CA ARG A 93 21.50 24.85 6.77
C ARG A 93 22.54 24.86 5.65
N GLU A 94 22.52 23.83 4.81
CA GLU A 94 23.48 23.66 3.72
C GLU A 94 23.24 24.58 2.53
N THR A 95 22.01 25.08 2.36
CA THR A 95 21.68 25.98 1.24
C THR A 95 21.86 27.45 1.61
N PRO A 96 22.57 28.24 0.80
CA PRO A 96 22.82 29.66 1.07
C PRO A 96 21.56 30.54 0.98
N LEU A 97 20.51 30.02 0.33
CA LEU A 97 19.23 30.69 0.14
C LEU A 97 18.08 29.72 0.44
N ASN A 98 17.14 30.15 1.26
CA ASN A 98 15.81 29.53 1.32
C ASN A 98 14.76 30.51 0.80
N VAL A 99 13.74 29.99 0.13
CA VAL A 99 12.63 30.77 -0.44
C VAL A 99 11.32 30.24 0.13
N VAL A 100 10.58 31.10 0.81
CA VAL A 100 9.23 30.79 1.26
C VAL A 100 8.24 31.34 0.26
N VAL A 101 7.40 30.47 -0.29
CA VAL A 101 6.32 30.83 -1.20
C VAL A 101 5.02 30.85 -0.41
N THR A 102 4.32 31.97 -0.47
CA THR A 102 3.08 32.17 0.29
C THR A 102 1.85 32.23 -0.62
N ALA A 103 0.66 32.29 -0.03
CA ALA A 103 -0.57 32.69 -0.69
C ALA A 103 -1.35 33.68 0.20
N ASP A 104 -1.66 34.84 -0.34
CA ASP A 104 -2.55 35.83 0.26
C ASP A 104 -3.98 35.66 -0.30
N PRO A 105 -4.93 35.13 0.49
CA PRO A 105 -6.30 34.91 0.05
C PRO A 105 -7.08 36.21 -0.21
N THR A 106 -6.55 37.38 0.19
CA THR A 106 -7.20 38.68 0.02
C THR A 106 -6.83 39.36 -1.30
N ARG A 107 -5.73 38.94 -1.96
CA ARG A 107 -5.24 39.55 -3.20
C ARG A 107 -6.20 39.37 -4.36
N GLY A 108 -6.41 40.37 -5.22
CA GLY A 108 -7.42 40.32 -6.30
C GLY A 108 -8.85 40.73 -5.88
N GLY A 109 -9.08 40.98 -4.57
CA GLY A 109 -10.35 41.50 -4.07
C GLY A 109 -11.52 40.50 -4.08
N ARG A 110 -12.72 40.98 -3.75
CA ARG A 110 -13.92 40.15 -3.48
C ARG A 110 -14.51 39.45 -4.71
N HIS A 111 -14.16 39.89 -5.92
CA HIS A 111 -14.76 39.45 -7.18
C HIS A 111 -13.78 38.66 -8.07
N THR A 112 -12.82 37.98 -7.45
CA THR A 112 -11.87 37.13 -8.18
C THR A 112 -12.61 35.94 -8.79
N LEU A 113 -12.66 35.88 -10.13
CA LEU A 113 -13.32 34.79 -10.87
C LEU A 113 -12.78 33.43 -10.44
N GLY A 114 -13.67 32.46 -10.23
CA GLY A 114 -13.35 31.11 -9.76
C GLY A 114 -13.02 31.03 -8.26
N ARG A 115 -12.17 31.92 -7.73
CA ARG A 115 -11.78 31.90 -6.31
C ARG A 115 -12.92 32.31 -5.35
N HIS A 116 -13.89 33.07 -5.83
CA HIS A 116 -15.09 33.37 -5.04
C HIS A 116 -15.84 32.10 -4.62
N ASP A 117 -15.99 31.15 -5.54
CA ASP A 117 -16.68 29.88 -5.30
C ASP A 117 -15.76 28.83 -4.69
N ARG A 118 -14.45 28.92 -4.99
CA ARG A 118 -13.40 27.97 -4.57
C ARG A 118 -12.18 28.71 -3.99
N PRO A 119 -12.22 29.15 -2.73
CA PRO A 119 -11.11 29.86 -2.08
C PRO A 119 -9.76 29.13 -2.17
N GLU A 120 -9.77 27.79 -2.13
CA GLU A 120 -8.60 26.91 -2.23
C GLU A 120 -7.78 27.07 -3.53
N MET A 121 -8.37 27.69 -4.55
CA MET A 121 -7.67 28.00 -5.81
C MET A 121 -6.51 29.00 -5.64
N GLY A 122 -6.48 29.75 -4.53
CA GLY A 122 -5.37 30.64 -4.19
C GLY A 122 -4.06 29.85 -4.01
N PRO A 123 -3.95 29.00 -2.98
CA PRO A 123 -2.81 28.11 -2.77
C PRO A 123 -2.47 27.23 -3.99
N TYR A 124 -3.45 26.75 -4.74
CA TYR A 124 -3.18 25.97 -5.96
C TYR A 124 -2.49 26.81 -7.05
N SER A 125 -2.88 28.08 -7.21
CA SER A 125 -2.20 29.00 -8.12
C SER A 125 -0.75 29.24 -7.67
N ALA A 126 -0.50 29.37 -6.37
CA ALA A 126 0.85 29.48 -5.83
C ALA A 126 1.69 28.21 -6.05
N ALA A 127 1.10 27.01 -5.99
CA ALA A 127 1.81 25.77 -6.31
C ALA A 127 2.30 25.73 -7.77
N LEU A 128 1.58 26.37 -8.71
CA LEU A 128 2.06 26.53 -10.10
C LEU A 128 3.28 27.46 -10.17
N ALA A 129 3.29 28.54 -9.38
CA ALA A 129 4.46 29.42 -9.25
C ALA A 129 5.67 28.66 -8.67
N VAL A 130 5.47 27.79 -7.68
CA VAL A 130 6.53 26.90 -7.16
C VAL A 130 7.06 25.97 -8.26
N GLN A 131 6.18 25.35 -9.06
CA GLN A 131 6.60 24.46 -10.14
C GLN A 131 7.41 25.22 -11.21
N ASN A 132 7.03 26.44 -11.56
CA ASN A 132 7.79 27.29 -12.48
C ASN A 132 9.17 27.67 -11.90
N LEU A 133 9.23 28.07 -10.62
CA LEU A 133 10.46 28.34 -9.91
C LEU A 133 11.43 27.16 -10.01
N TRP A 134 10.92 25.95 -9.78
CA TRP A 134 11.71 24.72 -9.79
C TRP A 134 12.27 24.39 -11.17
N LEU A 135 11.46 24.56 -12.23
CA LEU A 135 11.89 24.36 -13.60
C LEU A 135 12.94 25.38 -14.02
N ALA A 136 12.72 26.66 -13.69
CA ALA A 136 13.67 27.72 -13.99
C ALA A 136 15.00 27.51 -13.25
N ALA A 137 14.95 27.19 -11.95
CA ALA A 137 16.13 26.87 -11.16
C ALA A 137 16.91 25.69 -11.76
N ARG A 138 16.21 24.62 -12.18
CA ARG A 138 16.85 23.48 -12.85
C ARG A 138 17.54 23.88 -14.15
N ALA A 139 16.89 24.72 -14.98
CA ALA A 139 17.45 25.22 -16.22
C ALA A 139 18.67 26.14 -16.02
N GLU A 140 18.70 26.88 -14.92
CA GLU A 140 19.84 27.72 -14.48
C GLU A 140 20.94 26.90 -13.76
N GLY A 141 20.78 25.58 -13.63
CA GLY A 141 21.76 24.71 -13.00
C GLY A 141 21.77 24.74 -11.46
N LEU A 142 20.69 25.19 -10.84
CA LEU A 142 20.50 25.17 -9.38
C LEU A 142 19.68 23.97 -8.93
N GLY A 143 20.00 23.46 -7.73
CA GLY A 143 19.18 22.51 -7.00
C GLY A 143 18.07 23.22 -6.23
N VAL A 144 16.93 22.54 -6.10
CA VAL A 144 15.83 22.97 -5.23
C VAL A 144 15.36 21.77 -4.41
N GLY A 145 15.23 21.96 -3.10
CA GLY A 145 14.65 20.98 -2.18
C GLY A 145 13.40 21.53 -1.51
N TRP A 146 12.31 20.75 -1.45
CA TRP A 146 11.07 21.17 -0.77
C TRP A 146 11.03 20.62 0.66
N VAL A 147 10.93 21.51 1.64
CA VAL A 147 10.78 21.15 3.06
C VAL A 147 9.32 21.30 3.49
N SER A 148 8.73 20.22 4.03
CA SER A 148 7.31 20.17 4.43
C SER A 148 7.08 19.71 5.88
N PHE A 149 8.15 19.43 6.62
CA PHE A 149 8.11 18.88 7.98
C PHE A 149 7.90 19.98 9.03
N PHE A 150 6.74 20.63 9.05
CA PHE A 150 6.44 21.66 10.05
C PHE A 150 5.34 21.24 11.04
N GLY A 151 4.31 20.53 10.59
CA GLY A 151 3.08 20.36 11.39
C GLY A 151 2.37 21.70 11.64
N ASP A 152 1.18 21.67 12.21
CA ASP A 152 0.38 22.90 12.37
C ASP A 152 1.07 23.92 13.30
N ASP A 153 1.49 23.47 14.50
CA ASP A 153 2.22 24.32 15.45
C ASP A 153 3.54 24.90 14.86
N GLY A 154 4.23 24.11 14.04
CA GLY A 154 5.49 24.53 13.42
C GLY A 154 5.28 25.53 12.28
N LEU A 155 4.16 25.44 11.55
CA LEU A 155 3.79 26.43 10.54
C LEU A 155 3.45 27.78 11.20
N ASP A 156 2.75 27.76 12.33
CA ASP A 156 2.46 29.00 13.08
C ASP A 156 3.74 29.64 13.62
N THR A 157 4.65 28.84 14.18
CA THR A 157 5.96 29.33 14.63
C THR A 157 6.79 29.88 13.46
N LEU A 158 6.72 29.25 12.29
CA LEU A 158 7.39 29.72 11.07
C LEU A 158 6.84 31.07 10.60
N ARG A 159 5.50 31.26 10.63
CA ARG A 159 4.86 32.54 10.29
C ARG A 159 5.32 33.66 11.20
N GLU A 160 5.34 33.43 12.51
CA GLU A 160 5.82 34.40 13.51
C GLU A 160 7.30 34.73 13.30
N LEU A 161 8.14 33.70 13.10
CA LEU A 161 9.57 33.84 12.86
C LEU A 161 9.89 34.73 11.65
N LEU A 162 9.08 34.63 10.59
CA LEU A 162 9.25 35.38 9.35
C LEU A 162 8.44 36.68 9.30
N GLY A 163 7.67 36.99 10.35
CA GLY A 163 6.82 38.17 10.41
C GLY A 163 5.71 38.19 9.34
N LEU A 164 5.18 37.02 8.98
CA LEU A 164 4.10 36.91 8.00
C LEU A 164 2.79 37.46 8.58
N PRO A 165 1.97 38.19 7.79
CA PRO A 165 0.62 38.57 8.22
C PRO A 165 -0.24 37.33 8.54
N ALA A 166 -1.12 37.44 9.54
CA ALA A 166 -1.92 36.32 10.03
C ALA A 166 -2.82 35.66 8.97
N HIS A 167 -3.22 36.41 7.94
CA HIS A 167 -4.05 35.90 6.84
C HIS A 167 -3.26 35.23 5.72
N VAL A 168 -1.92 35.29 5.75
CA VAL A 168 -1.05 34.75 4.71
C VAL A 168 -0.70 33.30 5.01
N GLU A 169 -0.92 32.44 4.02
CA GLU A 169 -0.64 31.01 4.10
C GLU A 169 0.75 30.71 3.56
N VAL A 170 1.48 29.80 4.22
CA VAL A 170 2.74 29.26 3.68
C VAL A 170 2.39 28.09 2.76
N VAL A 171 2.80 28.19 1.50
CA VAL A 171 2.56 27.15 0.50
C VAL A 171 3.77 26.24 0.35
N ALA A 172 4.99 26.81 0.33
CA ALA A 172 6.21 26.04 0.22
C ALA A 172 7.37 26.69 0.99
N TYR A 173 8.27 25.87 1.53
CA TYR A 173 9.59 26.27 2.01
C TYR A 173 10.65 25.56 1.15
N LEU A 174 11.41 26.32 0.39
CA LEU A 174 12.32 25.79 -0.63
C LEU A 174 13.77 26.10 -0.28
N CYS A 175 14.63 25.08 -0.27
CA CYS A 175 16.08 25.22 -0.19
C CYS A 175 16.64 25.37 -1.61
N VAL A 176 17.39 26.44 -1.90
CA VAL A 176 17.87 26.76 -3.26
C VAL A 176 19.38 27.02 -3.23
N GLY A 177 20.13 26.42 -4.16
CA GLY A 177 21.57 26.61 -4.24
C GLY A 177 22.27 25.82 -5.35
N HIS A 178 23.56 26.06 -5.53
CA HIS A 178 24.40 25.24 -6.41
C HIS A 178 24.58 23.84 -5.82
N VAL A 179 24.70 22.84 -6.68
CA VAL A 179 24.85 21.43 -6.26
C VAL A 179 26.03 20.78 -6.97
N ASP A 180 26.66 19.80 -6.31
CA ASP A 180 27.77 19.03 -6.88
C ASP A 180 27.35 18.17 -8.06
N ALA A 181 26.18 17.54 -7.95
CA ALA A 181 25.57 16.73 -8.99
C ALA A 181 24.05 16.70 -8.79
N PHE A 182 23.33 16.40 -9.87
CA PHE A 182 21.89 16.17 -9.82
C PHE A 182 21.60 14.67 -9.78
N PRO A 183 20.72 14.19 -8.88
CA PRO A 183 20.35 12.79 -8.85
C PRO A 183 19.66 12.35 -10.16
N ASP A 184 20.03 11.18 -10.69
CA ASP A 184 19.42 10.64 -11.91
C ASP A 184 17.93 10.26 -11.71
N ARG A 185 17.52 10.04 -10.46
CA ARG A 185 16.20 9.52 -10.05
C ARG A 185 15.82 10.10 -8.68
N PRO A 186 14.54 10.07 -8.29
CA PRO A 186 14.11 10.61 -7.00
C PRO A 186 14.77 9.87 -5.83
N GLU A 187 15.35 10.59 -4.86
CA GLU A 187 16.02 9.97 -3.70
C GLU A 187 15.09 9.02 -2.92
N LEU A 188 13.80 9.34 -2.83
CA LEU A 188 12.81 8.46 -2.18
C LEU A 188 12.63 7.11 -2.89
N GLU A 189 12.78 7.09 -4.22
CA GLU A 189 12.69 5.86 -5.01
C GLU A 189 13.93 4.98 -4.78
N ASP A 190 15.11 5.61 -4.70
CA ASP A 190 16.37 4.92 -4.39
C ASP A 190 16.38 4.25 -3.03
N HIS A 191 15.84 4.93 -2.03
CA HIS A 191 15.72 4.37 -0.68
C HIS A 191 14.53 3.40 -0.57
N GLY A 192 13.78 3.18 -1.65
CA GLY A 192 12.61 2.29 -1.67
C GLY A 192 11.45 2.79 -0.80
N TRP A 193 11.39 4.09 -0.52
CA TRP A 193 10.33 4.71 0.28
C TRP A 193 8.99 4.71 -0.45
N ALA A 194 9.02 5.01 -1.74
CA ALA A 194 7.86 5.00 -2.63
C ALA A 194 8.32 4.76 -4.07
N ARG A 195 7.38 4.34 -4.93
CA ARG A 195 7.61 4.13 -6.36
C ARG A 195 6.64 4.97 -7.17
N ARG A 196 7.09 5.40 -8.35
CA ARG A 196 6.24 6.13 -9.28
C ARG A 196 5.11 5.22 -9.78
N ARG A 197 3.88 5.73 -9.71
CA ARG A 197 2.72 5.08 -10.35
C ARG A 197 2.84 5.17 -11.88
N PRO A 198 2.54 4.10 -12.61
CA PRO A 198 2.36 4.14 -14.06
C PRO A 198 1.32 5.21 -14.49
N LEU A 199 1.52 5.82 -15.67
CA LEU A 199 0.66 6.91 -16.15
C LEU A 199 -0.78 6.45 -16.43
N ASP A 200 -0.96 5.25 -16.95
CA ASP A 200 -2.27 4.64 -17.21
C ASP A 200 -3.11 4.45 -15.94
N TRP A 201 -2.50 4.42 -14.75
CA TRP A 201 -3.21 4.45 -13.47
C TRP A 201 -3.72 5.84 -13.08
N ALA A 202 -3.38 6.88 -13.82
CA ALA A 202 -3.82 8.25 -13.57
C ALA A 202 -4.72 8.80 -14.68
N VAL A 203 -4.79 8.12 -15.84
CA VAL A 203 -5.60 8.55 -16.99
C VAL A 203 -6.91 7.79 -17.01
N HIS A 204 -8.01 8.55 -16.97
CA HIS A 204 -9.37 8.09 -17.12
C HIS A 204 -10.00 8.78 -18.33
N GLN A 205 -10.70 8.02 -19.18
CA GLN A 205 -11.38 8.54 -20.37
C GLN A 205 -12.86 8.76 -20.08
N GLU A 206 -13.33 10.01 -20.21
CA GLU A 206 -14.70 10.47 -19.95
C GLU A 206 -15.18 10.35 -18.49
N THR A 207 -15.08 9.17 -17.88
CA THR A 207 -15.57 8.88 -16.51
C THR A 207 -14.49 8.23 -15.65
N TRP A 208 -14.58 8.46 -14.34
CA TRP A 208 -13.71 7.80 -13.37
C TRP A 208 -13.84 6.28 -13.48
N GLY A 209 -12.72 5.57 -13.40
CA GLY A 209 -12.64 4.11 -13.59
C GLY A 209 -12.37 3.64 -15.03
N ALA A 210 -12.71 4.43 -16.06
CA ALA A 210 -12.43 4.09 -17.47
C ALA A 210 -10.95 4.34 -17.83
N ARG A 211 -10.05 3.51 -17.32
CA ARG A 211 -8.59 3.71 -17.41
C ARG A 211 -8.05 3.42 -18.80
N GLY A 212 -7.10 4.22 -19.27
CA GLY A 212 -6.39 3.95 -20.53
C GLY A 212 -5.71 5.18 -21.11
N LEU A 213 -4.54 5.00 -21.72
CA LEU A 213 -3.81 6.09 -22.37
C LEU A 213 -4.58 6.65 -23.58
N PRO A 214 -4.35 7.92 -23.96
CA PRO A 214 -4.94 8.50 -25.16
C PRO A 214 -4.64 7.65 -26.41
N GLY A 215 -5.69 7.34 -27.20
CA GLY A 215 -5.58 6.53 -28.42
C GLY A 215 -5.69 5.01 -28.23
N ALA A 216 -5.73 4.53 -26.98
CA ALA A 216 -6.06 3.13 -26.66
C ALA A 216 -7.52 3.03 -26.16
N PRO A 217 -8.21 1.89 -26.41
CA PRO A 217 -9.50 1.65 -25.80
C PRO A 217 -9.35 1.60 -24.27
N PRO A 218 -10.34 2.10 -23.49
CA PRO A 218 -10.34 1.95 -22.06
C PRO A 218 -10.27 0.47 -21.67
N THR A 219 -9.37 0.12 -20.75
CA THR A 219 -9.24 -1.21 -20.18
C THR A 219 -9.85 -1.23 -18.80
N ALA A 220 -10.67 -2.23 -18.52
CA ALA A 220 -11.17 -2.46 -17.17
C ALA A 220 -10.04 -2.92 -16.24
N LEU A 221 -10.10 -2.48 -14.98
CA LEU A 221 -9.00 -2.63 -14.04
C LEU A 221 -8.73 -4.11 -13.71
N LEU A 222 -9.78 -4.90 -13.53
CA LEU A 222 -9.65 -6.33 -13.26
C LEU A 222 -8.95 -7.06 -14.41
N GLU A 223 -9.45 -6.90 -15.64
CA GLU A 223 -8.95 -7.57 -16.83
C GLU A 223 -7.46 -7.25 -17.08
N SER A 224 -7.11 -5.96 -17.07
CA SER A 224 -5.71 -5.53 -17.22
C SER A 224 -4.79 -6.05 -16.10
N THR A 225 -5.33 -6.26 -14.90
CA THR A 225 -4.59 -6.83 -13.78
C THR A 225 -4.38 -8.33 -13.95
N VAL A 226 -5.41 -9.06 -14.38
CA VAL A 226 -5.32 -10.50 -14.70
C VAL A 226 -4.32 -10.75 -15.84
N ASP A 227 -4.39 -9.95 -16.91
CA ASP A 227 -3.48 -10.06 -18.07
C ASP A 227 -2.00 -9.81 -17.72
N ALA A 228 -1.73 -9.05 -16.66
CA ALA A 228 -0.39 -8.77 -16.18
C ALA A 228 0.20 -9.89 -15.31
N ILE A 229 -0.62 -10.84 -14.87
CA ILE A 229 -0.19 -11.97 -14.05
C ILE A 229 0.28 -13.10 -14.97
N GLY A 230 1.55 -13.45 -14.84
CA GLY A 230 2.13 -14.64 -15.47
C GLY A 230 2.90 -15.49 -14.47
N PRO A 231 3.55 -16.58 -14.91
CA PRO A 231 4.33 -17.43 -14.03
C PRO A 231 5.50 -16.66 -13.40
N VAL A 232 5.84 -17.02 -12.17
CA VAL A 232 7.04 -16.53 -11.50
C VAL A 232 8.32 -17.03 -12.20
N ASP A 233 9.44 -16.37 -11.94
CA ASP A 233 10.68 -16.62 -12.66
C ASP A 233 11.31 -17.96 -12.27
N GLY A 234 11.29 -18.93 -13.19
CA GLY A 234 11.89 -20.24 -13.00
C GLY A 234 13.41 -20.23 -12.96
N ALA A 235 14.07 -19.32 -13.69
CA ALA A 235 15.53 -19.21 -13.69
C ALA A 235 16.04 -18.64 -12.37
N ALA A 236 15.35 -17.62 -11.82
CA ALA A 236 15.65 -17.08 -10.50
C ALA A 236 15.43 -18.13 -9.40
N ARG A 237 14.38 -18.95 -9.49
CA ARG A 237 14.15 -20.08 -8.59
C ARG A 237 15.30 -21.10 -8.61
N ALA A 238 15.74 -21.48 -9.80
CA ALA A 238 16.86 -22.40 -9.97
C ALA A 238 18.17 -21.81 -9.42
N ALA A 239 18.50 -20.56 -9.78
CA ALA A 239 19.67 -19.86 -9.27
C ALA A 239 19.67 -19.75 -7.74
N ALA A 240 18.51 -19.43 -7.15
CA ALA A 240 18.36 -19.37 -5.69
C ALA A 240 18.59 -20.74 -5.03
N ARG A 241 18.07 -21.83 -5.61
CA ARG A 241 18.32 -23.19 -5.09
C ARG A 241 19.81 -23.54 -5.16
N ASP A 242 20.44 -23.28 -6.29
CA ASP A 242 21.87 -23.53 -6.49
C ASP A 242 22.72 -22.73 -5.50
N ARG A 243 22.34 -21.48 -5.21
CA ARG A 243 22.99 -20.66 -4.19
C ARG A 243 22.84 -21.28 -2.80
N LEU A 244 21.61 -21.66 -2.42
CA LEU A 244 21.32 -22.28 -1.11
C LEU A 244 22.14 -23.56 -0.89
N ASP A 245 22.38 -24.35 -1.93
CA ASP A 245 23.17 -25.58 -1.86
C ASP A 245 24.68 -25.33 -1.69
N ARG A 246 25.17 -24.13 -2.03
CA ARG A 246 26.56 -23.68 -1.87
C ARG A 246 26.81 -22.82 -0.61
N MET A 247 25.78 -22.43 0.12
CA MET A 247 25.92 -21.68 1.37
C MET A 247 26.69 -22.50 2.40
N THR A 248 27.41 -21.85 3.32
CA THR A 248 28.15 -22.48 4.43
C THR A 248 27.22 -23.14 5.48
N LYS A 249 26.46 -24.14 5.04
CA LYS A 249 25.52 -24.96 5.80
C LYS A 249 25.42 -26.33 5.12
N PRO A 250 25.02 -27.41 5.83
CA PRO A 250 24.66 -28.65 5.16
C PRO A 250 23.50 -28.42 4.18
N ARG A 251 23.55 -29.08 3.02
CA ARG A 251 22.50 -28.97 1.99
C ARG A 251 21.14 -29.36 2.58
N GLY A 252 20.11 -28.55 2.30
CA GLY A 252 18.76 -28.73 2.83
C GLY A 252 18.58 -28.48 4.34
N ALA A 253 19.59 -28.06 5.09
CA ALA A 253 19.51 -27.94 6.54
C ALA A 253 18.54 -26.86 7.05
N LEU A 254 18.15 -25.90 6.22
CA LEU A 254 17.12 -24.91 6.58
C LEU A 254 15.70 -25.37 6.22
N GLY A 255 15.54 -26.57 5.65
CA GLY A 255 14.26 -27.17 5.32
C GLY A 255 13.36 -26.22 4.52
N ARG A 256 12.13 -26.01 4.98
CA ARG A 256 11.13 -25.18 4.30
C ARG A 256 11.49 -23.70 4.19
N VAL A 257 12.43 -23.20 4.98
CA VAL A 257 12.93 -21.82 4.83
C VAL A 257 13.64 -21.66 3.49
N GLU A 258 14.27 -22.72 2.98
CA GLU A 258 14.87 -22.72 1.64
C GLU A 258 13.81 -22.60 0.54
N ASP A 259 12.66 -23.28 0.70
CA ASP A 259 11.54 -23.21 -0.25
C ASP A 259 10.91 -21.81 -0.27
N VAL A 260 10.84 -21.16 0.89
CA VAL A 260 10.43 -19.75 1.00
C VAL A 260 11.41 -18.85 0.25
N ALA A 261 12.71 -19.02 0.45
CA ALA A 261 13.73 -18.23 -0.25
C ALA A 261 13.64 -18.39 -1.78
N VAL A 262 13.47 -19.62 -2.27
CA VAL A 262 13.26 -19.91 -3.70
C VAL A 262 11.97 -19.29 -4.22
N THR A 263 10.87 -19.36 -3.46
CA THR A 263 9.61 -18.73 -3.84
C THR A 263 9.77 -17.22 -3.98
N LEU A 264 10.39 -16.56 -2.99
CA LEU A 264 10.66 -15.13 -3.02
C LEU A 264 11.58 -14.74 -4.19
N ALA A 265 12.61 -15.53 -4.49
CA ALA A 265 13.49 -15.33 -5.64
C ALA A 265 12.72 -15.38 -6.97
N GLY A 266 11.84 -16.36 -7.13
CA GLY A 266 10.98 -16.47 -8.32
C GLY A 266 10.03 -15.28 -8.49
N ILE A 267 9.42 -14.81 -7.40
CA ILE A 267 8.57 -13.61 -7.42
C ILE A 267 9.39 -12.39 -7.81
N ALA A 268 10.55 -12.18 -7.16
CA ALA A 268 11.42 -11.04 -7.41
C ALA A 268 12.10 -11.05 -8.79
N GLY A 269 12.23 -12.21 -9.43
CA GLY A 269 13.03 -12.36 -10.66
C GLY A 269 14.52 -12.17 -10.40
N SER A 270 15.01 -12.55 -9.21
CA SER A 270 16.39 -12.34 -8.77
C SER A 270 16.86 -13.52 -7.91
N GLU A 271 18.11 -13.97 -8.11
CA GLU A 271 18.75 -15.00 -7.26
C GLU A 271 18.68 -14.63 -5.76
N THR A 272 18.96 -13.37 -5.44
CA THR A 272 18.85 -12.81 -4.09
C THR A 272 17.62 -11.89 -4.03
N PRO A 273 16.48 -12.36 -3.48
CA PRO A 273 15.29 -11.53 -3.39
C PRO A 273 15.47 -10.41 -2.36
N PRO A 274 14.84 -9.23 -2.56
CA PRO A 274 14.82 -8.20 -1.54
C PRO A 274 14.12 -8.70 -0.27
N VAL A 275 14.58 -8.25 0.89
CA VAL A 275 13.90 -8.53 2.16
C VAL A 275 12.45 -8.01 2.08
N PRO A 276 11.42 -8.84 2.42
CA PRO A 276 10.02 -8.43 2.45
C PRO A 276 9.69 -7.46 3.61
N ALA A 277 10.29 -6.27 3.58
CA ALA A 277 10.11 -5.19 4.54
C ALA A 277 10.31 -3.82 3.86
N PRO A 278 9.49 -2.79 4.16
CA PRO A 278 8.30 -2.81 5.00
C PRO A 278 7.20 -3.73 4.43
N ALA A 279 6.34 -4.25 5.31
CA ALA A 279 5.17 -5.05 4.96
C ALA A 279 3.90 -4.31 5.39
N ALA A 280 2.79 -4.56 4.70
CA ALA A 280 1.49 -4.02 5.06
C ALA A 280 0.43 -5.11 5.14
N VAL A 281 -0.31 -5.14 6.25
CA VAL A 281 -1.54 -5.91 6.38
C VAL A 281 -2.73 -5.03 6.00
N ALA A 282 -3.54 -5.51 5.06
CA ALA A 282 -4.79 -4.88 4.68
C ALA A 282 -5.96 -5.68 5.27
N VAL A 283 -6.68 -5.08 6.21
CA VAL A 283 -7.87 -5.66 6.85
C VAL A 283 -9.11 -5.19 6.10
N PHE A 284 -9.70 -6.08 5.30
CA PHE A 284 -10.95 -5.81 4.58
C PHE A 284 -12.14 -6.15 5.47
N ALA A 285 -13.02 -5.18 5.69
CA ALA A 285 -14.17 -5.29 6.56
C ALA A 285 -15.50 -5.28 5.79
N GLY A 286 -16.35 -6.27 6.05
CA GLY A 286 -17.67 -6.43 5.42
C GLY A 286 -18.64 -7.20 6.30
N ASP A 287 -19.91 -6.81 6.28
CA ASP A 287 -21.00 -7.50 6.97
C ASP A 287 -21.79 -8.41 6.02
N HIS A 288 -22.45 -9.43 6.57
CA HIS A 288 -23.14 -10.45 5.77
C HIS A 288 -24.61 -10.62 6.17
N GLY A 289 -25.50 -10.55 5.19
CA GLY A 289 -26.93 -10.82 5.39
C GLY A 289 -27.24 -12.23 5.90
N VAL A 290 -26.35 -13.20 5.66
CA VAL A 290 -26.50 -14.58 6.20
C VAL A 290 -26.45 -14.63 7.73
N HIS A 291 -26.02 -13.55 8.40
CA HIS A 291 -26.18 -13.39 9.85
C HIS A 291 -27.62 -13.67 10.31
N ALA A 292 -28.63 -13.29 9.51
CA ALA A 292 -30.05 -13.52 9.79
C ALA A 292 -30.42 -15.01 9.94
N GLN A 293 -29.60 -15.93 9.42
CA GLN A 293 -29.78 -17.38 9.54
C GLN A 293 -29.24 -17.93 10.87
N GLY A 294 -28.73 -17.07 11.77
CA GLY A 294 -28.24 -17.48 13.09
C GLY A 294 -27.04 -18.42 13.02
N VAL A 295 -26.11 -18.16 12.09
CA VAL A 295 -24.87 -18.95 11.88
C VAL A 295 -23.73 -18.55 12.84
N THR A 296 -23.96 -17.53 13.66
CA THR A 296 -23.05 -17.03 14.70
C THR A 296 -23.85 -16.47 15.88
N PRO A 297 -23.36 -16.60 17.13
CA PRO A 297 -23.99 -15.96 18.29
C PRO A 297 -23.60 -14.48 18.44
N TRP A 298 -22.61 -14.01 17.68
CA TRP A 298 -22.13 -12.62 17.80
C TRP A 298 -23.11 -11.63 17.17
N PRO A 299 -23.36 -10.47 17.81
CA PRO A 299 -24.11 -9.38 17.21
C PRO A 299 -23.40 -8.84 15.96
N GLN A 300 -24.17 -8.36 14.98
CA GLN A 300 -23.63 -7.87 13.71
C GLN A 300 -22.82 -6.58 13.89
N GLU A 301 -23.17 -5.76 14.88
CA GLU A 301 -22.51 -4.48 15.19
C GLU A 301 -21.04 -4.63 15.59
N VAL A 302 -20.61 -5.85 15.97
CA VAL A 302 -19.22 -6.14 16.32
C VAL A 302 -18.27 -5.87 15.15
N THR A 303 -18.72 -6.01 13.89
CA THR A 303 -17.90 -5.66 12.71
C THR A 303 -17.44 -4.19 12.78
N GLY A 304 -18.38 -3.25 12.94
CA GLY A 304 -18.06 -1.83 13.05
C GLY A 304 -17.24 -1.48 14.30
N GLN A 305 -17.51 -2.15 15.43
CA GLN A 305 -16.75 -1.96 16.67
C GLN A 305 -15.29 -2.39 16.53
N MET A 306 -15.05 -3.52 15.85
CA MET A 306 -13.68 -3.98 15.56
C MET A 306 -12.97 -3.07 14.57
N VAL A 307 -13.67 -2.54 13.56
CA VAL A 307 -13.09 -1.51 12.67
C VAL A 307 -12.61 -0.30 13.46
N ALA A 308 -13.42 0.22 14.40
CA ALA A 308 -12.99 1.29 15.28
C ALA A 308 -11.76 0.90 16.13
N ASN A 309 -11.70 -0.34 16.62
CA ASN A 309 -10.56 -0.85 17.38
C ASN A 309 -9.28 -0.98 16.53
N PHE A 310 -9.38 -1.42 15.27
CA PHE A 310 -8.25 -1.50 14.35
C PHE A 310 -7.66 -0.11 14.07
N VAL A 311 -8.51 0.87 13.79
CA VAL A 311 -8.11 2.25 13.54
C VAL A 311 -7.48 2.88 14.79
N ALA A 312 -8.03 2.60 15.96
CA ALA A 312 -7.46 3.05 17.24
C ALA A 312 -6.16 2.31 17.64
N GLY A 313 -5.75 1.29 16.90
CA GLY A 313 -4.52 0.54 17.18
C GLY A 313 -4.62 -0.47 18.32
N GLY A 314 -5.84 -0.86 18.71
CA GLY A 314 -6.12 -1.65 19.91
C GLY A 314 -6.35 -3.15 19.70
N ALA A 315 -6.37 -3.64 18.46
CA ALA A 315 -6.59 -5.06 18.16
C ALA A 315 -5.29 -5.88 18.15
N VAL A 316 -5.43 -7.22 18.08
CA VAL A 316 -4.29 -8.15 18.07
C VAL A 316 -3.42 -7.95 16.83
N VAL A 317 -4.04 -7.75 15.65
CA VAL A 317 -3.32 -7.41 14.42
C VAL A 317 -2.44 -6.17 14.60
N ASN A 318 -2.92 -5.13 15.30
CA ASN A 318 -2.13 -3.92 15.56
C ASN A 318 -0.95 -4.19 16.49
N ALA A 319 -1.13 -5.02 17.52
CA ALA A 319 -0.06 -5.40 18.43
C ALA A 319 1.05 -6.15 17.70
N PHE A 320 0.69 -7.14 16.86
CA PHE A 320 1.66 -7.91 16.07
C PHE A 320 2.33 -7.05 14.99
N ALA A 321 1.55 -6.26 14.24
CA ALA A 321 2.10 -5.39 13.20
C ALA A 321 3.10 -4.39 13.78
N ARG A 322 2.80 -3.78 14.93
CA ARG A 322 3.70 -2.85 15.62
C ARG A 322 5.02 -3.52 16.01
N GLN A 323 4.96 -4.72 16.60
CA GLN A 323 6.16 -5.49 16.97
C GLN A 323 7.02 -5.83 15.75
N LEU A 324 6.40 -6.11 14.63
CA LEU A 324 7.06 -6.54 13.39
C LEU A 324 7.44 -5.36 12.47
N GLY A 325 7.05 -4.13 12.82
CA GLY A 325 7.24 -2.95 11.98
C GLY A 325 6.40 -2.96 10.69
N ALA A 326 5.28 -3.69 10.68
CA ALA A 326 4.33 -3.70 9.58
C ALA A 326 3.28 -2.59 9.71
N GLU A 327 2.76 -2.13 8.58
CA GLU A 327 1.66 -1.18 8.47
C GLU A 327 0.32 -1.90 8.56
N VAL A 328 -0.68 -1.30 9.22
CA VAL A 328 -2.07 -1.80 9.24
C VAL A 328 -2.93 -0.83 8.45
N GLN A 329 -3.50 -1.30 7.35
CA GLN A 329 -4.46 -0.57 6.55
C GLN A 329 -5.85 -1.18 6.73
N VAL A 330 -6.80 -0.41 7.26
CA VAL A 330 -8.20 -0.85 7.40
C VAL A 330 -9.00 -0.40 6.18
N VAL A 331 -9.81 -1.29 5.61
CA VAL A 331 -10.62 -1.03 4.42
C VAL A 331 -12.07 -1.38 4.72
N ASP A 332 -12.94 -0.38 4.80
CA ASP A 332 -14.39 -0.61 4.82
C ASP A 332 -14.83 -0.84 3.38
N VAL A 333 -15.13 -2.10 3.04
CA VAL A 333 -15.64 -2.49 1.71
C VAL A 333 -17.12 -2.87 1.74
N GLY A 334 -17.68 -3.10 2.94
CA GLY A 334 -19.08 -3.44 3.08
C GLY A 334 -19.60 -3.52 4.50
N VAL A 335 -19.10 -2.70 5.43
CA VAL A 335 -19.62 -2.68 6.82
C VAL A 335 -21.06 -2.15 6.81
N ALA A 336 -21.97 -2.77 7.57
CA ALA A 336 -23.39 -2.37 7.58
C ALA A 336 -23.62 -1.00 8.23
N ALA A 337 -22.75 -0.62 9.18
CA ALA A 337 -22.79 0.68 9.84
C ALA A 337 -22.18 1.80 9.00
N ASP A 338 -22.68 3.02 9.21
CA ASP A 338 -22.03 4.24 8.73
C ASP A 338 -20.83 4.57 9.62
N LEU A 339 -19.63 4.57 9.00
CA LEU A 339 -18.37 4.84 9.68
C LEU A 339 -17.87 6.23 9.30
N GLU A 340 -17.43 7.00 10.30
CA GLU A 340 -16.88 8.33 10.05
C GLU A 340 -15.53 8.24 9.30
N PRO A 341 -15.27 9.14 8.33
CA PRO A 341 -13.97 9.20 7.67
C PRO A 341 -12.89 9.64 8.68
N VAL A 342 -12.00 8.72 9.02
CA VAL A 342 -10.88 8.95 9.93
C VAL A 342 -9.56 8.49 9.29
N PRO A 343 -8.43 9.13 9.61
CA PRO A 343 -7.13 8.66 9.13
C PRO A 343 -6.92 7.17 9.47
N GLY A 344 -6.47 6.39 8.49
CA GLY A 344 -6.25 4.95 8.64
C GLY A 344 -7.43 4.05 8.21
N LEU A 345 -8.62 4.62 7.95
CA LEU A 345 -9.75 3.90 7.35
C LEU A 345 -9.93 4.29 5.89
N LEU A 346 -9.83 3.33 4.96
CA LEU A 346 -10.15 3.57 3.55
C LEU A 346 -11.65 3.43 3.31
N PRO A 347 -12.33 4.48 2.82
CA PRO A 347 -13.75 4.42 2.47
C PRO A 347 -13.90 3.80 1.08
N ARG A 348 -14.18 2.49 1.04
CA ARG A 348 -14.38 1.70 -0.19
C ARG A 348 -15.69 0.92 -0.15
N LYS A 349 -16.64 1.36 0.69
CA LYS A 349 -17.91 0.68 0.93
C LYS A 349 -18.70 0.57 -0.37
N VAL A 350 -18.96 -0.66 -0.80
CA VAL A 350 -19.77 -0.96 -1.99
C VAL A 350 -21.27 -0.91 -1.65
N ALA A 351 -21.65 -1.49 -0.52
CA ALA A 351 -23.00 -1.45 0.06
C ALA A 351 -22.94 -1.75 1.57
N PRO A 352 -23.96 -1.39 2.36
CA PRO A 352 -24.00 -1.69 3.80
C PRO A 352 -24.31 -3.18 4.04
N GLY A 353 -23.27 -4.01 3.95
CA GLY A 353 -23.37 -5.47 4.07
C GLY A 353 -23.90 -6.17 2.82
N THR A 354 -23.58 -7.45 2.67
CA THR A 354 -24.16 -8.28 1.60
C THR A 354 -25.62 -8.61 1.91
N ALA A 355 -26.40 -8.95 0.89
CA ALA A 355 -27.67 -9.63 1.07
C ALA A 355 -27.46 -11.06 1.61
N ASP A 356 -28.55 -11.69 2.04
CA ASP A 356 -28.53 -13.06 2.55
C ASP A 356 -28.46 -14.08 1.40
N LEU A 357 -27.30 -14.73 1.29
CA LEU A 357 -27.02 -15.80 0.33
C LEU A 357 -28.01 -16.98 0.42
N ALA A 358 -28.66 -17.17 1.58
CA ALA A 358 -29.66 -18.21 1.80
C ALA A 358 -31.05 -17.84 1.27
N CYS A 359 -31.24 -16.60 0.81
CA CYS A 359 -32.49 -16.10 0.25
C CYS A 359 -32.37 -15.69 -1.22
N GLY A 360 -31.21 -15.15 -1.61
CA GLY A 360 -30.91 -14.66 -2.95
C GLY A 360 -29.41 -14.49 -3.15
N PRO A 361 -28.95 -13.86 -4.23
CA PRO A 361 -27.52 -13.58 -4.40
C PRO A 361 -27.02 -12.62 -3.31
N ALA A 362 -25.80 -12.82 -2.83
CA ALA A 362 -25.16 -11.98 -1.81
C ALA A 362 -24.96 -10.53 -2.29
N MET A 363 -24.66 -10.31 -3.57
CA MET A 363 -24.46 -9.00 -4.17
C MET A 363 -24.72 -9.05 -5.68
N THR A 364 -24.79 -7.90 -6.34
CA THR A 364 -24.82 -7.88 -7.81
C THR A 364 -23.44 -8.19 -8.38
N ARG A 365 -23.39 -8.62 -9.65
CA ARG A 365 -22.11 -8.83 -10.37
C ARG A 365 -21.26 -7.56 -10.41
N GLU A 366 -21.89 -6.40 -10.57
CA GLU A 366 -21.20 -5.11 -10.60
C GLU A 366 -20.59 -4.79 -9.24
N GLN A 367 -21.32 -5.04 -8.16
CA GLN A 367 -20.80 -4.86 -6.80
C GLN A 367 -19.65 -5.83 -6.50
N ALA A 368 -19.71 -7.08 -6.97
CA ALA A 368 -18.61 -8.03 -6.86
C ALA A 368 -17.35 -7.53 -7.60
N ARG A 369 -17.51 -7.06 -8.85
CA ARG A 369 -16.43 -6.44 -9.62
C ARG A 369 -15.84 -5.24 -8.88
N GLN A 370 -16.68 -4.32 -8.41
CA GLN A 370 -16.26 -3.11 -7.71
C GLN A 370 -15.43 -3.46 -6.46
N ALA A 371 -15.87 -4.44 -5.66
CA ALA A 371 -15.14 -4.89 -4.48
C ALA A 371 -13.77 -5.50 -4.83
N VAL A 372 -13.68 -6.33 -5.89
CA VAL A 372 -12.41 -6.85 -6.41
C VAL A 372 -11.50 -5.71 -6.86
N GLU A 373 -12.03 -4.74 -7.61
CA GLU A 373 -11.26 -3.59 -8.09
C GLU A 373 -10.75 -2.71 -6.94
N HIS A 374 -11.52 -2.52 -5.88
CA HIS A 374 -11.04 -1.87 -4.66
C HIS A 374 -9.88 -2.62 -4.01
N GLY A 375 -9.90 -3.95 -4.00
CA GLY A 375 -8.77 -4.78 -3.58
C GLY A 375 -7.50 -4.53 -4.40
N ILE A 376 -7.64 -4.48 -5.73
CA ILE A 376 -6.54 -4.20 -6.65
C ILE A 376 -5.94 -2.82 -6.40
N GLU A 377 -6.79 -1.80 -6.22
CA GLU A 377 -6.35 -0.43 -5.93
C GLU A 377 -5.59 -0.34 -4.61
N VAL A 378 -6.08 -1.00 -3.54
CA VAL A 378 -5.38 -1.04 -2.25
C VAL A 378 -4.01 -1.71 -2.38
N ALA A 379 -3.89 -2.80 -3.13
CA ALA A 379 -2.58 -3.43 -3.40
C ALA A 379 -1.64 -2.49 -4.16
N ARG A 380 -2.14 -1.83 -5.21
CA ARG A 380 -1.38 -0.84 -6.00
C ARG A 380 -0.86 0.30 -5.14
N ASP A 381 -1.70 0.85 -4.28
CA ASP A 381 -1.34 1.98 -3.42
C ASP A 381 -0.32 1.55 -2.36
N LEU A 382 -0.48 0.40 -1.71
CA LEU A 382 0.47 -0.08 -0.70
C LEU A 382 1.84 -0.43 -1.30
N VAL A 383 1.89 -1.04 -2.49
CA VAL A 383 3.15 -1.33 -3.20
C VAL A 383 3.80 -0.05 -3.71
N ALA A 384 3.02 0.89 -4.27
CA ALA A 384 3.52 2.21 -4.66
C ALA A 384 4.04 3.01 -3.47
N ALA A 385 3.48 2.80 -2.28
CA ALA A 385 3.98 3.33 -1.02
C ALA A 385 5.23 2.59 -0.51
N GLY A 386 5.83 1.68 -1.27
CA GLY A 386 7.11 1.05 -0.95
C GLY A 386 7.04 -0.26 -0.17
N ASN A 387 5.83 -0.78 0.13
CA ASN A 387 5.70 -2.08 0.81
C ASN A 387 6.16 -3.21 -0.12
N ARG A 388 6.97 -4.12 0.43
CA ARG A 388 7.59 -5.25 -0.30
C ARG A 388 6.96 -6.61 0.02
N CYS A 389 5.96 -6.62 0.90
CA CYS A 389 5.13 -7.77 1.22
C CYS A 389 3.74 -7.28 1.55
N LEU A 390 2.73 -7.93 0.98
CA LEU A 390 1.35 -7.70 1.37
C LEU A 390 0.86 -8.85 2.25
N VAL A 391 0.03 -8.53 3.24
CA VAL A 391 -0.53 -9.49 4.20
C VAL A 391 -2.04 -9.37 4.17
N THR A 392 -2.74 -10.49 4.01
CA THR A 392 -4.21 -10.49 3.97
C THR A 392 -4.78 -10.43 5.39
N GLY A 393 -5.76 -9.57 5.64
CA GLY A 393 -6.58 -9.60 6.84
C GLY A 393 -8.05 -9.41 6.51
N ASP A 394 -8.92 -10.05 7.30
CA ASP A 394 -10.37 -9.96 7.16
C ASP A 394 -11.03 -9.48 8.46
N MET A 395 -12.22 -8.91 8.34
CA MET A 395 -13.14 -8.71 9.45
C MET A 395 -14.58 -8.79 8.93
N GLY A 396 -15.40 -9.65 9.55
CA GLY A 396 -16.82 -9.70 9.21
C GLY A 396 -17.57 -10.72 10.04
N ILE A 397 -18.60 -10.27 10.74
CA ILE A 397 -19.46 -11.20 11.47
C ILE A 397 -20.21 -12.09 10.47
N ALA A 398 -20.16 -13.41 10.72
CA ALA A 398 -20.68 -14.49 9.86
C ALA A 398 -19.88 -14.82 8.59
N ASN A 399 -18.74 -14.17 8.32
CA ASN A 399 -17.95 -14.32 7.09
C ASN A 399 -17.39 -15.74 6.84
N THR A 400 -17.23 -16.56 7.89
CA THR A 400 -16.83 -17.98 7.77
C THR A 400 -17.89 -18.85 7.07
N THR A 401 -19.13 -18.37 6.91
CA THR A 401 -20.20 -19.06 6.16
C THR A 401 -20.01 -18.91 4.64
N PRO A 402 -19.93 -17.69 4.06
CA PRO A 402 -19.56 -17.53 2.66
C PRO A 402 -18.17 -18.09 2.35
N ALA A 403 -17.19 -18.01 3.27
CA ALA A 403 -15.89 -18.67 3.07
C ALA A 403 -16.03 -20.17 2.79
N ALA A 404 -16.82 -20.89 3.60
CA ALA A 404 -17.08 -22.31 3.41
C ALA A 404 -17.81 -22.59 2.08
N ALA A 405 -18.79 -21.75 1.71
CA ALA A 405 -19.50 -21.87 0.45
C ALA A 405 -18.58 -21.65 -0.77
N LEU A 406 -17.70 -20.65 -0.73
CA LEU A 406 -16.68 -20.39 -1.76
C LEU A 406 -15.72 -21.57 -1.90
N ILE A 407 -15.23 -22.12 -0.78
CA ILE A 407 -14.35 -23.30 -0.79
C ILE A 407 -15.07 -24.48 -1.46
N CYS A 408 -16.32 -24.76 -1.10
CA CYS A 408 -17.09 -25.83 -1.75
C CYS A 408 -17.22 -25.58 -3.26
N ALA A 409 -17.55 -24.35 -3.68
CA ALA A 409 -17.76 -24.01 -5.08
C ALA A 409 -16.51 -24.23 -5.94
N PHE A 410 -15.32 -23.85 -5.46
CA PHE A 410 -14.08 -23.96 -6.23
C PHE A 410 -13.38 -25.32 -6.10
N THR A 411 -13.57 -26.04 -4.99
CA THR A 411 -12.88 -27.31 -4.73
C THR A 411 -13.74 -28.55 -4.93
N GLY A 412 -15.06 -28.40 -4.96
CA GLY A 412 -16.02 -29.51 -4.97
C GLY A 412 -16.11 -30.26 -3.63
N ALA A 413 -15.48 -29.75 -2.56
CA ALA A 413 -15.51 -30.37 -1.24
C ALA A 413 -16.93 -30.36 -0.65
N ASP A 414 -17.21 -31.36 0.19
CA ASP A 414 -18.50 -31.46 0.89
C ASP A 414 -18.64 -30.33 1.95
N PRO A 415 -19.82 -29.68 2.07
CA PRO A 415 -20.04 -28.63 3.06
C PRO A 415 -19.69 -29.03 4.50
N ALA A 416 -19.90 -30.29 4.90
CA ALA A 416 -19.58 -30.76 6.24
C ALA A 416 -18.07 -30.90 6.48
N ALA A 417 -17.27 -31.07 5.42
CA ALA A 417 -15.82 -31.19 5.51
C ALA A 417 -15.11 -29.84 5.64
N VAL A 418 -15.74 -28.73 5.22
CA VAL A 418 -15.11 -27.41 5.20
C VAL A 418 -15.75 -26.39 6.15
N THR A 419 -16.97 -26.64 6.61
CA THR A 419 -17.67 -25.74 7.54
C THR A 419 -17.13 -25.94 8.96
N GLY A 420 -16.46 -24.92 9.48
CA GLY A 420 -15.92 -24.90 10.85
C GLY A 420 -16.77 -24.14 11.86
N ARG A 421 -16.31 -24.18 13.11
CA ARG A 421 -16.97 -23.54 14.25
C ARG A 421 -16.72 -22.03 14.31
N GLY A 422 -15.83 -21.48 13.48
CA GLY A 422 -15.45 -20.07 13.49
C GLY A 422 -15.07 -19.61 14.90
N THR A 423 -15.88 -18.72 15.46
CA THR A 423 -15.72 -18.14 16.80
C THR A 423 -16.05 -19.09 17.96
N GLY A 424 -16.20 -20.40 17.71
CA GLY A 424 -16.43 -21.41 18.76
C GLY A 424 -17.90 -21.75 18.98
N ILE A 425 -18.71 -21.79 17.92
CA ILE A 425 -20.14 -22.11 17.98
C ILE A 425 -20.41 -23.55 18.44
N ASP A 426 -21.61 -23.80 18.98
CA ASP A 426 -22.05 -25.13 19.41
C ASP A 426 -22.44 -26.06 18.24
N ASP A 427 -22.74 -27.32 18.54
CA ASP A 427 -23.05 -28.35 17.53
C ASP A 427 -24.32 -28.03 16.74
N ALA A 428 -25.33 -27.46 17.40
CA ALA A 428 -26.59 -27.09 16.77
C ALA A 428 -26.40 -25.95 15.75
N THR A 429 -25.61 -24.94 16.12
CA THR A 429 -25.26 -23.81 15.25
C THR A 429 -24.36 -24.28 14.11
N LEU A 430 -23.41 -25.19 14.36
CA LEU A 430 -22.60 -25.79 13.31
C LEU A 430 -23.46 -26.56 12.30
N ALA A 431 -24.39 -27.41 12.76
CA ALA A 431 -25.30 -28.15 11.88
C ALA A 431 -26.15 -27.21 11.02
N ARG A 432 -26.69 -26.13 11.63
CA ARG A 432 -27.43 -25.09 10.92
C ARG A 432 -26.56 -24.40 9.87
N LYS A 433 -25.35 -24.00 10.23
CA LYS A 433 -24.40 -23.33 9.32
C LYS A 433 -24.07 -24.22 8.12
N THR A 434 -23.80 -25.51 8.34
CA THR A 434 -23.55 -26.47 7.26
C THR A 434 -24.75 -26.61 6.33
N GLU A 435 -25.97 -26.61 6.86
CA GLU A 435 -27.19 -26.66 6.04
C GLU A 435 -27.41 -25.38 5.23
N VAL A 436 -27.13 -24.22 5.82
CA VAL A 436 -27.15 -22.93 5.09
C VAL A 436 -26.16 -22.94 3.93
N VAL A 437 -24.94 -23.44 4.12
CA VAL A 437 -23.94 -23.57 3.04
C VAL A 437 -24.45 -24.51 1.95
N ARG A 438 -24.97 -25.69 2.31
CA ARG A 438 -25.54 -26.65 1.35
C ARG A 438 -26.67 -26.05 0.54
N GLY A 439 -27.65 -25.44 1.21
CA GLY A 439 -28.81 -24.83 0.55
C GLY A 439 -28.42 -23.65 -0.36
N ALA A 440 -27.37 -22.89 -0.01
CA ALA A 440 -26.86 -21.83 -0.88
C ALA A 440 -26.25 -22.39 -2.17
N LEU A 441 -25.42 -23.44 -2.07
CA LEU A 441 -24.82 -24.10 -3.24
C LEU A 441 -25.89 -24.70 -4.15
N GLU A 442 -26.91 -25.36 -3.59
CA GLU A 442 -28.01 -25.95 -4.34
C GLU A 442 -28.88 -24.91 -5.06
N ARG A 443 -29.15 -23.78 -4.39
CA ARG A 443 -29.93 -22.67 -4.94
C ARG A 443 -29.21 -22.00 -6.11
N HIS A 444 -27.96 -21.61 -5.89
CA HIS A 444 -27.23 -20.74 -6.81
C HIS A 444 -26.53 -21.52 -7.91
N ARG A 445 -26.18 -22.79 -7.66
CA ARG A 445 -25.41 -23.65 -8.57
C ARG A 445 -24.22 -22.89 -9.18
N PRO A 446 -23.34 -22.32 -8.32
CA PRO A 446 -22.26 -21.46 -8.77
C PRO A 446 -21.35 -22.21 -9.75
N ASP A 447 -21.02 -21.57 -10.86
CA ASP A 447 -20.06 -22.10 -11.84
C ASP A 447 -18.64 -21.63 -11.47
N PRO A 448 -17.72 -22.54 -11.06
CA PRO A 448 -16.35 -22.15 -10.73
C PRO A 448 -15.57 -21.54 -11.91
N ALA A 449 -16.03 -21.72 -13.15
CA ALA A 449 -15.47 -21.05 -14.33
C ALA A 449 -15.92 -19.58 -14.48
N ASP A 450 -16.88 -19.10 -13.67
CA ASP A 450 -17.27 -17.68 -13.56
C ASP A 450 -17.03 -17.15 -12.13
N PRO A 451 -15.77 -16.86 -11.75
CA PRO A 451 -15.43 -16.51 -10.36
C PRO A 451 -16.16 -15.26 -9.84
N LEU A 452 -16.42 -14.28 -10.72
CA LEU A 452 -17.22 -13.10 -10.36
C LEU A 452 -18.70 -13.46 -10.12
N GLY A 453 -19.25 -14.40 -10.90
CA GLY A 453 -20.59 -14.94 -10.67
C GLY A 453 -20.69 -15.68 -9.34
N VAL A 454 -19.67 -16.48 -9.00
CA VAL A 454 -19.59 -17.15 -7.70
C VAL A 454 -19.55 -16.15 -6.55
N LEU A 455 -18.68 -15.13 -6.62
CA LEU A 455 -18.62 -14.05 -5.62
C LEU A 455 -19.98 -13.35 -5.48
N ALA A 456 -20.62 -13.01 -6.59
CA ALA A 456 -21.92 -12.33 -6.59
C ALA A 456 -23.00 -13.18 -5.91
N ALA A 457 -23.01 -14.48 -6.17
CA ALA A 457 -24.01 -15.38 -5.62
C ALA A 457 -23.83 -15.65 -4.12
N ILE A 458 -22.61 -16.00 -3.69
CA ILE A 458 -22.36 -16.61 -2.37
C ILE A 458 -21.15 -16.02 -1.61
N GLY A 459 -20.53 -14.96 -2.11
CA GLY A 459 -19.35 -14.36 -1.50
C GLY A 459 -19.63 -13.27 -0.46
N GLY A 460 -18.55 -12.58 -0.08
CA GLY A 460 -18.52 -11.40 0.77
C GLY A 460 -17.83 -10.22 0.07
N PHE A 461 -18.14 -8.98 0.47
CA PHE A 461 -17.44 -7.82 -0.09
C PHE A 461 -15.95 -7.84 0.28
N GLU A 462 -15.62 -8.27 1.48
CA GLU A 462 -14.27 -8.50 1.98
C GLU A 462 -13.59 -9.70 1.33
N HIS A 463 -14.33 -10.76 0.98
CA HIS A 463 -13.80 -11.85 0.16
C HIS A 463 -13.40 -11.37 -1.23
N ALA A 464 -14.26 -10.59 -1.88
CA ALA A 464 -14.00 -9.98 -3.18
C ALA A 464 -12.81 -9.00 -3.12
N GLY A 465 -12.78 -8.13 -2.10
CA GLY A 465 -11.67 -7.23 -1.83
C GLY A 465 -10.34 -7.96 -1.62
N LEU A 466 -10.32 -9.04 -0.83
CA LEU A 466 -9.13 -9.86 -0.63
C LEU A 466 -8.68 -10.56 -1.92
N ALA A 467 -9.61 -11.05 -2.76
CA ALA A 467 -9.27 -11.66 -4.04
C ALA A 467 -8.58 -10.62 -4.95
N GLY A 468 -9.14 -9.41 -5.02
CA GLY A 468 -8.54 -8.28 -5.74
C GLY A 468 -7.18 -7.87 -5.18
N PHE A 469 -7.01 -7.90 -3.86
CA PHE A 469 -5.75 -7.59 -3.18
C PHE A 469 -4.65 -8.58 -3.56
N VAL A 470 -4.98 -9.88 -3.60
CA VAL A 470 -4.08 -10.95 -4.03
C VAL A 470 -3.71 -10.79 -5.52
N LEU A 471 -4.70 -10.52 -6.39
CA LEU A 471 -4.48 -10.27 -7.82
C LEU A 471 -3.56 -9.06 -8.06
N GLY A 472 -3.85 -7.94 -7.39
CA GLY A 472 -3.07 -6.72 -7.51
C GLY A 472 -1.62 -6.91 -7.09
N ALA A 473 -1.37 -7.67 -6.02
CA ALA A 473 -0.02 -8.01 -5.59
C ALA A 473 0.72 -8.93 -6.58
N ALA A 474 0.04 -9.96 -7.12
CA ALA A 474 0.61 -10.85 -8.12
C ALA A 474 0.99 -10.10 -9.40
N ALA A 475 0.12 -9.21 -9.90
CA ALA A 475 0.37 -8.37 -11.07
C ALA A 475 1.57 -7.42 -10.87
N LEU A 476 1.84 -7.03 -9.62
CA LEU A 476 2.97 -6.20 -9.23
C LEU A 476 4.21 -7.01 -8.83
N ARG A 477 4.13 -8.34 -8.91
CA ARG A 477 5.18 -9.29 -8.49
C ARG A 477 5.62 -9.06 -7.04
N THR A 478 4.66 -8.79 -6.15
CA THR A 478 4.88 -8.62 -4.71
C THR A 478 4.37 -9.87 -3.99
N PRO A 479 5.16 -10.48 -3.07
CA PRO A 479 4.71 -11.65 -2.33
C PRO A 479 3.51 -11.31 -1.43
N VAL A 480 2.56 -12.24 -1.38
CA VAL A 480 1.38 -12.15 -0.51
C VAL A 480 1.41 -13.24 0.54
N LEU A 481 1.32 -12.84 1.81
CA LEU A 481 1.20 -13.77 2.93
C LEU A 481 -0.27 -13.94 3.30
N LEU A 482 -0.80 -15.12 3.01
CA LEU A 482 -2.18 -15.51 3.29
C LEU A 482 -2.34 -15.85 4.78
N ASP A 483 -3.43 -15.37 5.38
CA ASP A 483 -3.77 -15.65 6.77
C ASP A 483 -4.59 -16.93 6.91
N GLY A 484 -5.78 -16.85 7.49
CA GLY A 484 -6.65 -17.99 7.74
C GLY A 484 -7.57 -18.36 6.57
N VAL A 485 -8.67 -19.03 6.92
CA VAL A 485 -9.60 -19.64 5.95
C VAL A 485 -10.31 -18.61 5.06
N ILE A 486 -10.57 -17.39 5.55
CA ILE A 486 -11.22 -16.33 4.77
C ILE A 486 -10.30 -15.87 3.64
N ALA A 487 -9.07 -15.46 3.98
CA ALA A 487 -8.03 -15.12 3.01
C ALA A 487 -7.77 -16.28 2.03
N GLY A 488 -7.79 -17.51 2.53
CA GLY A 488 -7.68 -18.71 1.73
C GLY A 488 -8.80 -18.88 0.69
N SER A 489 -10.05 -18.66 1.09
CA SER A 489 -11.20 -18.73 0.17
C SER A 489 -11.17 -17.60 -0.88
N ALA A 490 -10.68 -16.41 -0.52
CA ALA A 490 -10.44 -15.33 -1.47
C ALA A 490 -9.29 -15.65 -2.45
N ALA A 491 -8.24 -16.36 -1.98
CA ALA A 491 -7.15 -16.83 -2.83
C ALA A 491 -7.62 -17.89 -3.86
N LEU A 492 -8.61 -18.73 -3.53
CA LEU A 492 -9.25 -19.63 -4.51
C LEU A 492 -9.93 -18.84 -5.63
N VAL A 493 -10.66 -17.77 -5.28
CA VAL A 493 -11.28 -16.87 -6.27
C VAL A 493 -10.21 -16.23 -7.16
N ALA A 494 -9.13 -15.72 -6.56
CA ALA A 494 -8.02 -15.12 -7.31
C ALA A 494 -7.34 -16.13 -8.24
N ALA A 495 -7.12 -17.38 -7.79
CA ALA A 495 -6.56 -18.45 -8.61
C ALA A 495 -7.48 -18.88 -9.76
N ALA A 496 -8.79 -18.84 -9.56
CA ALA A 496 -9.77 -19.11 -10.61
C ALA A 496 -9.83 -17.98 -11.66
N LEU A 497 -9.56 -16.73 -11.27
CA LEU A 497 -9.41 -15.59 -12.19
C LEU A 497 -8.07 -15.61 -12.93
N ALA A 498 -6.99 -15.96 -12.23
CA ALA A 498 -5.62 -15.99 -12.76
C ALA A 498 -4.84 -17.20 -12.19
N PRO A 499 -4.68 -18.29 -12.97
CA PRO A 499 -4.12 -19.55 -12.48
C PRO A 499 -2.69 -19.49 -11.92
N ASP A 500 -1.89 -18.48 -12.30
CA ASP A 500 -0.52 -18.30 -11.82
C ASP A 500 -0.43 -17.62 -10.44
N VAL A 501 -1.54 -17.08 -9.92
CA VAL A 501 -1.61 -16.40 -8.60
C VAL A 501 -1.00 -17.20 -7.45
N PRO A 502 -1.23 -18.53 -7.31
CA PRO A 502 -0.66 -19.30 -6.20
C PRO A 502 0.87 -19.23 -6.14
N GLY A 503 1.55 -19.00 -7.27
CA GLY A 503 3.01 -18.81 -7.33
C GLY A 503 3.52 -17.57 -6.58
N TYR A 504 2.64 -16.60 -6.30
CA TYR A 504 2.92 -15.36 -5.57
C TYR A 504 2.50 -15.42 -4.09
N CYS A 505 1.79 -16.47 -3.69
CA CYS A 505 1.24 -16.63 -2.35
C CYS A 505 2.14 -17.48 -1.46
N LEU A 506 2.23 -17.10 -0.18
CA LEU A 506 2.76 -17.93 0.89
C LEU A 506 1.68 -18.10 1.96
N ALA A 507 1.52 -19.30 2.51
CA ALA A 507 0.54 -19.55 3.56
C ALA A 507 1.17 -19.29 4.93
N GLY A 508 0.68 -18.28 5.65
CA GLY A 508 1.22 -17.88 6.95
C GLY A 508 1.07 -18.98 8.00
N HIS A 509 -0.14 -19.51 8.16
CA HIS A 509 -0.39 -20.58 9.12
C HIS A 509 -1.43 -21.58 8.63
N ARG A 510 -1.46 -22.77 9.24
CA ARG A 510 -2.60 -23.67 9.14
C ARG A 510 -3.68 -23.18 10.09
N SER A 511 -4.80 -22.74 9.52
CA SER A 511 -5.99 -22.40 10.31
C SER A 511 -6.55 -23.64 11.01
N ALA A 512 -7.05 -23.48 12.23
CA ALA A 512 -7.82 -24.51 12.92
C ALA A 512 -9.22 -24.73 12.31
N GLU A 513 -9.67 -23.84 11.41
CA GLU A 513 -10.89 -24.06 10.63
C GLU A 513 -10.65 -25.14 9.56
N PRO A 514 -11.55 -26.14 9.42
CA PRO A 514 -11.33 -27.32 8.60
C PRO A 514 -11.18 -27.00 7.11
N GLY A 515 -11.91 -25.99 6.59
CA GLY A 515 -11.75 -25.52 5.22
C GLY A 515 -10.35 -24.98 4.89
N GLY A 516 -9.57 -24.56 5.89
CA GLY A 516 -8.21 -24.07 5.69
C GLY A 516 -7.28 -25.14 5.10
N HIS A 517 -7.42 -26.40 5.51
CA HIS A 517 -6.61 -27.49 4.95
C HIS A 517 -6.93 -27.74 3.47
N VAL A 518 -8.22 -27.77 3.13
CA VAL A 518 -8.71 -28.00 1.75
C VAL A 518 -8.24 -26.90 0.82
N VAL A 519 -8.28 -25.64 1.27
CA VAL A 519 -7.74 -24.50 0.50
C VAL A 519 -6.26 -24.71 0.18
N LEU A 520 -5.45 -25.01 1.21
CA LEU A 520 -4.01 -25.12 1.04
C LEU A 520 -3.62 -26.29 0.12
N GLU A 521 -4.31 -27.43 0.23
CA GLU A 521 -4.14 -28.56 -0.67
C GLU A 521 -4.49 -28.19 -2.12
N HIS A 522 -5.64 -27.55 -2.34
CA HIS A 522 -6.09 -27.16 -3.67
C HIS A 522 -5.15 -26.13 -4.34
N LEU A 523 -4.61 -25.19 -3.56
CA LEU A 523 -3.66 -24.19 -4.04
C LEU A 523 -2.21 -24.70 -4.13
N GLY A 524 -1.92 -25.92 -3.66
CA GLY A 524 -0.55 -26.45 -3.61
C GLY A 524 0.38 -25.70 -2.63
N LEU A 525 -0.18 -25.11 -1.58
CA LEU A 525 0.55 -24.29 -0.60
C LEU A 525 0.79 -25.06 0.70
N ALA A 526 1.98 -24.91 1.26
CA ALA A 526 2.30 -25.46 2.58
C ALA A 526 2.30 -24.33 3.64
N PRO A 527 1.64 -24.50 4.80
CA PRO A 527 1.53 -23.45 5.83
C PRO A 527 2.85 -23.27 6.60
N LEU A 528 3.30 -22.06 6.87
CA LEU A 528 4.59 -21.84 7.56
C LEU A 528 4.53 -22.14 9.06
N LEU A 529 3.37 -21.90 9.68
CA LEU A 529 3.14 -22.10 11.11
C LEU A 529 1.94 -23.03 11.36
N GLU A 530 2.01 -23.81 12.44
CA GLU A 530 0.91 -24.63 12.94
C GLU A 530 0.71 -24.32 14.43
N LEU A 531 -0.22 -23.41 14.72
CA LEU A 531 -0.41 -22.82 16.06
C LEU A 531 -1.87 -22.90 16.53
N ASP A 532 -2.70 -23.69 15.85
CA ASP A 532 -4.14 -23.84 16.12
C ASP A 532 -4.92 -22.50 16.17
N MET A 533 -4.44 -21.51 15.41
CA MET A 533 -5.04 -20.17 15.34
C MET A 533 -6.28 -20.16 14.44
N ARG A 534 -7.24 -19.31 14.81
CA ARG A 534 -8.51 -19.09 14.09
C ARG A 534 -9.12 -17.71 14.33
N LEU A 535 -8.29 -16.72 14.66
CA LEU A 535 -8.75 -15.34 14.91
C LEU A 535 -9.10 -14.63 13.58
N GLY A 536 -8.27 -14.81 12.55
CA GLY A 536 -8.34 -14.02 11.33
C GLY A 536 -7.55 -12.71 11.47
N GLU A 537 -8.04 -11.64 10.85
CA GLU A 537 -7.50 -10.28 10.90
C GLU A 537 -6.09 -10.12 10.31
N GLY A 538 -5.48 -11.18 9.77
CA GLY A 538 -4.08 -11.18 9.31
C GLY A 538 -3.07 -11.57 10.39
N THR A 539 -3.54 -12.03 11.54
CA THR A 539 -2.68 -12.29 12.71
C THR A 539 -1.72 -13.46 12.54
N GLY A 540 -2.16 -14.58 11.96
CA GLY A 540 -1.32 -15.74 11.71
C GLY A 540 -0.32 -15.50 10.58
N ALA A 541 -0.72 -14.76 9.56
CA ALA A 541 0.18 -14.29 8.51
C ALA A 541 1.26 -13.38 9.06
N LEU A 542 0.93 -12.38 9.88
CA LEU A 542 1.93 -11.51 10.50
C LEU A 542 2.98 -12.31 11.31
N LEU A 543 2.57 -13.31 12.09
CA LEU A 543 3.51 -14.14 12.85
C LEU A 543 4.46 -14.95 11.95
N ALA A 544 4.09 -15.24 10.71
CA ALA A 544 4.94 -15.91 9.74
C ALA A 544 5.89 -14.97 8.99
N LEU A 545 5.67 -13.65 9.03
CA LEU A 545 6.49 -12.65 8.33
C LEU A 545 7.99 -12.73 8.67
N PRO A 546 8.41 -12.95 9.95
CA PRO A 546 9.83 -13.15 10.27
C PRO A 546 10.49 -14.32 9.54
N VAL A 547 9.73 -15.37 9.20
CA VAL A 547 10.25 -16.53 8.45
C VAL A 547 10.61 -16.10 7.03
N LEU A 548 9.76 -15.31 6.38
CA LEU A 548 10.03 -14.76 5.04
C LEU A 548 11.23 -13.81 5.06
N GLN A 549 11.29 -12.93 6.06
CA GLN A 549 12.40 -11.99 6.23
C GLN A 549 13.72 -12.73 6.49
N GLY A 550 13.70 -13.76 7.34
CA GLY A 550 14.84 -14.63 7.60
C GLY A 550 15.31 -15.37 6.35
N ALA A 551 14.38 -15.91 5.55
CA ALA A 551 14.70 -16.58 4.29
C ALA A 551 15.41 -15.64 3.29
N ALA A 552 14.90 -14.42 3.09
CA ALA A 552 15.53 -13.44 2.21
C ALA A 552 16.89 -12.92 2.74
N ARG A 553 17.01 -12.74 4.06
CA ARG A 553 18.29 -12.37 4.68
C ARG A 553 19.33 -13.47 4.54
N ALA A 554 18.95 -14.73 4.70
CA ALA A 554 19.87 -15.86 4.47
C ALA A 554 20.46 -15.81 3.06
N MET A 555 19.66 -15.45 2.04
CA MET A 555 20.14 -15.28 0.67
C MET A 555 21.17 -14.16 0.52
N THR A 556 21.02 -13.08 1.28
CA THR A 556 21.85 -11.88 1.15
C THR A 556 23.12 -11.95 2.02
N ASP A 557 22.98 -12.40 3.26
CA ASP A 557 23.97 -12.22 4.31
C ASP A 557 24.86 -13.45 4.55
N VAL A 558 24.40 -14.65 4.17
CA VAL A 558 25.16 -15.89 4.39
C VAL A 558 26.14 -16.12 3.24
N ALA A 559 27.41 -16.30 3.62
CA ALA A 559 28.49 -16.60 2.69
C ALA A 559 28.33 -18.00 2.04
N THR A 560 28.87 -18.16 0.83
CA THR A 560 29.08 -19.48 0.22
C THR A 560 30.38 -20.10 0.71
N PHE A 561 30.52 -21.42 0.63
CA PHE A 561 31.76 -22.14 0.95
C PHE A 561 32.97 -21.52 0.24
N ASP A 562 32.83 -21.21 -1.06
CA ASP A 562 33.87 -20.55 -1.87
C ASP A 562 34.30 -19.18 -1.30
N SER A 563 33.32 -18.35 -0.91
CA SER A 563 33.59 -17.00 -0.39
C SER A 563 34.13 -17.00 1.05
N ALA A 564 33.82 -18.05 1.82
CA ALA A 564 34.23 -18.19 3.22
C ALA A 564 35.56 -18.94 3.39
N GLY A 565 36.10 -19.54 2.32
CA GLY A 565 37.32 -20.36 2.38
C GLY A 565 37.14 -21.64 3.21
N VAL A 566 35.91 -22.16 3.29
CA VAL A 566 35.59 -23.40 4.01
C VAL A 566 35.57 -24.54 3.00
N THR A 567 36.32 -25.60 3.27
CA THR A 567 36.43 -26.80 2.41
C THR A 567 35.06 -27.46 2.22
N ASP A 568 34.65 -27.70 0.97
CA ASP A 568 33.43 -28.45 0.68
C ASP A 568 33.67 -29.95 0.96
N LYS A 569 32.63 -30.69 1.31
CA LYS A 569 32.67 -32.14 1.53
C LYS A 569 33.10 -32.91 0.27
N THR A 570 33.04 -32.29 -0.91
CA THR A 570 33.56 -32.86 -2.17
C THR A 570 35.06 -32.66 -2.38
N ASP A 571 35.73 -31.87 -1.54
CA ASP A 571 37.16 -31.56 -1.67
C ASP A 571 38.06 -32.56 -0.92
N GLY A 572 37.52 -33.70 -0.47
CA GLY A 572 38.23 -34.85 0.11
C GLY A 572 37.49 -36.16 -0.17
#